data_AF-A0A3R7QP11-F1
#
_entry.id   AF-A0A3R7QP11-F1
#
_cell.length_a   1.000
_cell.length_b   1.000
_cell.length_c   1.000
_cell.angle_alpha   90.00
_cell.angle_beta   90.00
_cell.angle_gamma   90.00
#
_symmetry.space_group_name_H-M   'P 1'
#
loop_
_entity.id
_entity.type
_entity.pdbx_description
1 polymer ?
#
loop_
_entity_poly.entity_id
_entity_poly.type
_entity_poly.pdbx_seq_one_letter_code
_entity_poly.pdbx_strand_id
1 'polypeptide(L)'
;MKGSVASDVVLNLEDCDTLPCLLERGRSYAVNFIFTASQPSTSLTIGASASIAGVNVPWPGIDTDGCAWLEGTSTPCPYAGGARVDWTMQAQVLSVYPAVSERFFN
;
A
#
# COMPACT_ATOMS: atom_id res chain seq x y z
N MET A 1 -16.87 13.63 -6.06
CA MET A 1 -16.87 12.29 -5.44
C MET A 1 -16.49 12.46 -3.97
N LYS A 2 -17.31 12.00 -3.02
CA LYS A 2 -16.94 12.00 -1.59
C LYS A 2 -16.34 10.63 -1.27
N GLY A 3 -15.02 10.55 -1.10
CA GLY A 3 -14.32 9.35 -0.65
C GLY A 3 -14.11 9.35 0.86
N SER A 4 -13.70 8.21 1.41
CA SER A 4 -13.23 8.12 2.80
C SER A 4 -11.82 8.71 2.91
N VAL A 5 -11.49 9.30 4.05
CA VAL A 5 -10.13 9.75 4.39
C VAL A 5 -9.59 8.81 5.46
N ALA A 6 -8.34 8.37 5.29
CA ALA A 6 -7.64 7.53 6.25
C ALA A 6 -6.98 8.38 7.35
N SER A 7 -7.10 7.95 8.61
CA SER A 7 -6.26 8.43 9.73
C SER A 7 -5.46 7.27 10.34
N ASP A 8 -4.55 7.58 11.26
CA ASP A 8 -3.74 6.58 12.00
C ASP A 8 -3.01 5.59 11.08
N VAL A 9 -2.51 6.11 9.95
CA VAL A 9 -1.91 5.31 8.88
C VAL A 9 -0.58 4.75 9.36
N VAL A 10 -0.48 3.42 9.33
CA VAL A 10 0.73 2.66 9.60
C VAL A 10 1.07 1.86 8.34
N LEU A 11 2.33 1.93 7.93
CA LEU A 11 2.89 1.11 6.87
C LEU A 11 3.92 0.17 7.49
N ASN A 12 3.68 -1.13 7.37
CA ASN A 12 4.61 -2.18 7.73
C ASN A 12 5.14 -2.81 6.45
N LEU A 13 6.47 -2.89 6.34
CA LEU A 13 7.15 -3.49 5.21
C LEU A 13 8.08 -4.58 5.73
N GLU A 14 8.04 -5.74 5.08
CA GLU A 14 8.95 -6.85 5.37
C GLU A 14 10.42 -6.41 5.30
N ASP A 15 11.21 -6.83 6.29
CA ASP A 15 12.65 -6.56 6.40
C ASP A 15 13.07 -5.06 6.35
N CYS A 16 12.20 -4.14 6.77
CA CYS A 16 12.52 -2.71 6.87
C CYS A 16 12.44 -2.17 8.31
N ASP A 17 13.49 -2.39 9.09
CA ASP A 17 13.61 -1.85 10.45
C ASP A 17 14.16 -0.41 10.49
N THR A 18 14.81 0.04 9.41
CA THR A 18 15.42 1.37 9.32
C THR A 18 15.13 2.02 7.97
N LEU A 19 14.83 3.32 8.00
CA LEU A 19 14.59 4.10 6.80
C LEU A 19 15.90 4.75 6.30
N PRO A 20 16.11 4.84 4.97
CA PRO A 20 15.26 4.30 3.90
C PRO A 20 15.36 2.76 3.79
N CYS A 21 14.24 2.11 3.43
CA CYS A 21 14.21 0.66 3.23
C CYS A 21 15.12 0.24 2.07
N LEU A 22 15.88 -0.85 2.26
CA LEU A 22 16.65 -1.47 1.18
C LEU A 22 15.78 -2.50 0.47
N LEU A 23 15.38 -2.17 -0.76
CA LEU A 23 14.57 -3.05 -1.60
C LEU A 23 15.39 -3.67 -2.72
N GLU A 24 15.46 -4.99 -2.74
CA GLU A 24 16.22 -5.77 -3.70
C GLU A 24 15.38 -6.04 -4.96
N ARG A 25 16.04 -5.87 -6.10
CA ARG A 25 15.44 -6.12 -7.41
C ARG A 25 15.15 -7.61 -7.60
N GLY A 26 14.02 -7.92 -8.23
CA GLY A 26 13.55 -9.29 -8.46
C GLY A 26 12.88 -9.93 -7.25
N ARG A 27 12.67 -9.20 -6.15
CA ARG A 27 11.97 -9.71 -4.96
C ARG A 27 10.57 -9.12 -4.84
N SER A 28 9.71 -9.87 -4.16
CA SER A 28 8.38 -9.41 -3.72
C SER A 28 8.41 -9.19 -2.22
N TYR A 29 7.79 -8.11 -1.78
CA TYR A 29 7.69 -7.73 -0.38
C TYR A 29 6.24 -7.75 0.07
N ALA A 30 5.97 -8.35 1.23
CA ALA A 30 4.69 -8.18 1.88
C ALA A 30 4.59 -6.75 2.44
N VAL A 31 3.56 -6.02 2.01
CA VAL A 31 3.27 -4.66 2.46
C VAL A 31 1.94 -4.67 3.18
N ASN A 32 1.93 -4.20 4.42
CA ASN A 32 0.74 -4.11 5.24
C ASN A 32 0.45 -2.66 5.59
N PHE A 33 -0.78 -2.24 5.31
CA PHE A 33 -1.31 -0.91 5.61
C PHE A 33 -2.39 -1.06 6.66
N ILE A 34 -2.24 -0.32 7.75
CA ILE A 34 -3.28 -0.23 8.77
C ILE A 34 -3.75 1.21 8.82
N PHE A 35 -5.05 1.44 8.69
CA PHE A 35 -5.62 2.78 8.72
C PHE A 35 -7.01 2.78 9.36
N THR A 36 -7.42 3.94 9.87
CA THR A 36 -8.78 4.17 10.38
C THR A 36 -9.61 4.85 9.30
N ALA A 37 -10.73 4.25 8.90
CA ALA A 37 -11.63 4.83 7.90
C ALA A 37 -12.52 5.93 8.50
N SER A 38 -12.64 7.09 7.86
CA SER A 38 -13.49 8.18 8.38
C SER A 38 -15.00 7.95 8.20
N GLN A 39 -15.40 7.07 7.28
CA GLN A 39 -16.81 6.82 6.94
C GLN A 39 -17.03 5.36 6.50
N PRO A 40 -18.28 4.86 6.61
CA PRO A 40 -18.63 3.55 6.07
C PRO A 40 -18.31 3.48 4.58
N SER A 41 -17.70 2.37 4.14
CA SER A 41 -17.28 2.18 2.76
C SER A 41 -17.62 0.78 2.29
N THR A 42 -18.27 0.70 1.12
CA THR A 42 -18.65 -0.57 0.46
C THR A 42 -17.63 -1.03 -0.58
N SER A 43 -16.69 -0.16 -0.95
CA SER A 43 -15.61 -0.43 -1.89
C SER A 43 -14.31 0.20 -1.40
N LEU A 44 -13.20 -0.40 -1.82
CA LEU A 44 -11.85 0.11 -1.60
C LEU A 44 -11.09 -0.01 -2.93
N THR A 45 -10.64 1.11 -3.47
CA THR A 45 -9.89 1.13 -4.74
C THR A 45 -8.43 1.46 -4.47
N ILE A 46 -7.53 0.63 -4.97
CA ILE A 46 -6.09 0.77 -4.76
C ILE A 46 -5.45 1.45 -5.95
N GLY A 47 -4.55 2.39 -5.67
CA GLY A 47 -3.63 2.96 -6.64
C GLY A 47 -2.26 3.12 -5.99
N ALA A 48 -1.20 2.67 -6.66
CA ALA A 48 0.16 2.93 -6.22
C ALA A 48 1.05 3.34 -7.39
N SER A 49 1.98 4.23 -7.09
CA SER A 49 2.99 4.74 -8.01
C SER A 49 4.32 4.85 -7.29
N ALA A 50 5.42 4.57 -8.00
CA ALA A 50 6.76 4.84 -7.53
C ALA A 50 7.31 6.09 -8.24
N SER A 51 8.06 6.91 -7.50
CA SER A 51 9.02 7.81 -8.13
C SER A 51 10.34 7.05 -8.27
N ILE A 52 10.89 7.02 -9.47
CA ILE A 52 12.16 6.36 -9.76
C ILE A 52 12.99 7.33 -10.59
N ALA A 53 14.06 7.85 -9.99
CA ALA A 53 14.93 8.84 -10.63
C ALA A 53 14.16 10.06 -11.18
N GLY A 54 13.14 10.50 -10.43
CA GLY A 54 12.30 11.65 -10.78
C GLY A 54 11.18 11.35 -11.80
N VAL A 55 11.02 10.10 -12.24
CA VAL A 55 9.90 9.68 -13.10
C VAL A 55 8.87 8.93 -12.25
N ASN A 56 7.62 9.39 -12.27
CA ASN A 56 6.52 8.68 -11.63
C ASN A 56 5.98 7.57 -12.56
N VAL A 57 6.03 6.34 -12.09
CA VAL A 57 5.53 5.16 -12.81
C VAL A 57 4.46 4.45 -11.97
N PRO A 58 3.39 3.92 -12.57
CA PRO A 58 2.44 3.07 -11.85
C PRO A 58 3.15 1.80 -11.38
N TRP A 59 2.82 1.34 -10.18
CA TRP A 59 3.35 0.07 -9.70
C TRP A 59 2.72 -1.08 -10.51
N PRO A 60 3.52 -2.01 -11.03
CA PRO A 60 3.04 -3.04 -11.94
C PRO A 60 2.20 -4.08 -11.20
N GLY A 61 1.15 -4.58 -11.87
CA GLY A 61 0.40 -5.75 -11.41
C GLY A 61 -0.48 -5.54 -10.17
N ILE A 62 -0.74 -4.29 -9.77
CA ILE A 62 -1.66 -4.01 -8.68
C ILE A 62 -3.10 -4.30 -9.13
N ASP A 63 -3.74 -5.21 -8.40
CA ASP A 63 -5.19 -5.35 -8.41
C ASP A 63 -5.83 -4.15 -7.70
N THR A 64 -6.72 -3.46 -8.40
CA THR A 64 -7.32 -2.23 -7.90
C THR A 64 -8.52 -2.49 -7.00
N ASP A 65 -9.09 -3.69 -6.99
CA ASP A 65 -10.17 -4.05 -6.06
C ASP A 65 -9.61 -4.45 -4.70
N GLY A 66 -9.39 -3.46 -3.83
CA GLY A 66 -8.86 -3.69 -2.49
C GLY A 66 -9.81 -4.46 -1.58
N CYS A 67 -11.12 -4.49 -1.87
CA CYS A 67 -12.07 -5.25 -1.07
C CYS A 67 -11.92 -6.75 -1.28
N ALA A 68 -11.61 -7.20 -2.49
CA ALA A 68 -11.34 -8.62 -2.76
C ALA A 68 -10.23 -9.19 -1.86
N TRP A 69 -9.26 -8.37 -1.45
CA TRP A 69 -8.18 -8.74 -0.53
C TRP A 69 -8.58 -8.69 0.95
N LEU A 70 -9.69 -8.02 1.28
CA LEU A 70 -10.27 -7.98 2.62
C LEU A 70 -11.36 -9.03 2.83
N GLU A 71 -11.91 -9.61 1.76
CA GLU A 71 -12.91 -10.66 1.85
C GLU A 71 -12.39 -11.85 2.66
N GLY A 72 -13.11 -12.21 3.72
CA GLY A 72 -12.71 -13.30 4.63
C GLY A 72 -11.67 -12.92 5.69
N THR A 73 -11.24 -11.66 5.76
CA THR A 73 -10.37 -11.15 6.85
C THR A 73 -11.18 -10.71 8.08
N SER A 74 -10.51 -10.24 9.12
CA SER A 74 -11.16 -9.66 10.32
C SER A 74 -11.89 -8.35 10.04
N THR A 75 -11.61 -7.68 8.91
CA THR A 75 -12.26 -6.43 8.50
C THR A 75 -12.71 -6.51 7.03
N PRO A 76 -13.78 -7.28 6.74
CA PRO A 76 -14.29 -7.41 5.38
C PRO A 76 -15.01 -6.14 4.92
N CYS A 77 -15.15 -5.97 3.60
CA CYS A 77 -16.08 -4.98 3.05
C CYS A 77 -17.54 -5.49 3.15
N PRO A 78 -18.54 -4.61 3.39
CA PRO A 78 -18.39 -3.20 3.77
C PRO A 78 -17.91 -3.06 5.21
N TYR A 79 -17.05 -2.08 5.46
CA TYR A 79 -16.60 -1.73 6.81
C TYR A 79 -17.20 -0.40 7.28
N ALA A 80 -17.29 -0.22 8.60
CA ALA A 80 -17.89 0.96 9.23
C ALA A 80 -16.93 2.16 9.25
N GLY A 81 -17.47 3.36 9.44
CA GLY A 81 -16.68 4.53 9.83
C GLY A 81 -16.10 4.33 11.23
N GLY A 82 -14.85 4.75 11.43
CA GLY A 82 -14.06 4.48 12.63
C GLY A 82 -13.43 3.08 12.67
N ALA A 83 -13.69 2.21 11.69
CA ALA A 83 -13.07 0.89 11.64
C ALA A 83 -11.57 1.01 11.38
N ARG A 84 -10.78 0.25 12.13
CA ARG A 84 -9.35 0.03 11.88
C ARG A 84 -9.23 -1.07 10.83
N VAL A 85 -8.95 -0.68 9.60
CA VAL A 85 -8.78 -1.56 8.44
C VAL A 85 -7.32 -2.00 8.37
N ASP A 86 -7.12 -3.31 8.27
CA ASP A 86 -5.82 -3.96 8.11
C ASP A 86 -5.79 -4.58 6.71
N TRP A 87 -4.96 -4.02 5.82
CA TRP A 87 -4.94 -4.34 4.40
C TRP A 87 -3.53 -4.71 3.95
N THR A 88 -3.38 -5.86 3.28
CA THR A 88 -2.08 -6.39 2.87
C THR A 88 -2.02 -6.64 1.38
N MET A 89 -0.88 -6.34 0.76
CA MET A 89 -0.58 -6.70 -0.62
C MET A 89 0.86 -7.21 -0.80
N GLN A 90 1.13 -7.81 -1.96
CA GLN A 90 2.46 -8.20 -2.40
C GLN A 90 2.99 -7.18 -3.41
N ALA A 91 4.05 -6.46 -3.06
CA ALA A 91 4.67 -5.47 -3.94
C ALA A 91 5.94 -6.04 -4.58
N GLN A 92 5.91 -6.26 -5.90
CA GLN A 92 7.08 -6.75 -6.64
C GLN A 92 8.01 -5.63 -7.07
N VAL A 93 9.29 -5.73 -6.71
CA VAL A 93 10.36 -4.85 -7.20
C VAL A 93 10.97 -5.51 -8.43
N LEU A 94 10.68 -4.99 -9.63
CA LEU A 94 11.11 -5.64 -10.87
C LEU A 94 12.63 -5.60 -11.05
N SER A 95 13.18 -6.66 -11.66
CA SER A 95 14.62 -6.77 -11.96
C SER A 95 15.16 -5.67 -12.86
N VAL A 96 14.30 -5.12 -13.72
CA VAL A 96 14.61 -4.03 -14.67
C VAL A 96 14.72 -2.65 -14.00
N TYR A 97 14.27 -2.51 -12.75
CA TYR A 97 14.35 -1.22 -12.07
C TYR A 97 15.80 -0.79 -11.83
N PRO A 98 16.10 0.51 -11.97
CA PRO A 98 17.43 1.02 -11.68
C PRO A 98 17.71 0.94 -10.17
N ALA A 99 18.98 0.80 -9.80
CA ALA A 99 19.40 0.97 -8.42
C ALA A 99 19.41 2.48 -8.11
N VAL A 100 18.51 2.92 -7.24
CA VAL A 100 18.40 4.31 -6.80
C VAL A 100 18.33 4.37 -5.28
N SER A 101 18.93 5.38 -4.67
CA SER A 101 18.71 5.75 -3.27
C SER A 101 17.87 7.01 -3.23
N GLU A 102 16.56 6.88 -3.02
CA GLU A 102 15.72 8.06 -2.87
C GLU A 102 15.69 8.47 -1.40
N ARG A 103 16.22 9.67 -1.11
CA ARG A 103 16.02 10.33 0.17
C ARG A 103 14.65 10.99 0.14
N PHE A 104 13.63 10.36 0.71
CA PHE A 104 12.38 11.04 1.05
C PHE A 104 12.63 11.97 2.24
N PHE A 105 13.33 13.09 2.01
CA PHE A 105 13.32 14.23 2.91
C PHE A 105 12.49 15.33 2.25
N ASN A 106 11.33 15.60 2.83
CA ASN A 106 10.77 16.95 2.85
C ASN A 106 10.06 17.14 4.18
#